data_AF-A0A959FBV1-F1
#
_entry.id   AF-A0A959FBV1-F1
#
_cell.length_a   1.000
_cell.length_b   1.000
_cell.length_c   1.000
_cell.angle_alpha   90.00
_cell.angle_beta   90.00
_cell.angle_gamma   90.00
#
_symmetry.space_group_name_H-M   'P 1'
#
loop_
_entity.id
_entity.type
_entity.pdbx_description
1 polymer ?
#
loop_
_entity_poly.entity_id
_entity_poly.type
_entity_poly.pdbx_seq_one_letter_code
_entity_poly.pdbx_strand_id
1 'polypeptide(L)'
;SQHRKKGIYAYFESPKHFKEAIKEGKIRIYKNQKLDNKNKVCGIPQGLAISAMLANLYLLNFDRKIYEIVVKKFDGFYRRYSDDIVIVVNESKRKEVELLVDSELKKLRLQISKDKTEICRFKKQNGSRIVCTKLCQIKDTEVEKNNAAFRYLGFEFDGQKVCLHSKNISKFYRRMKYAVKTKARRIEAVQEKQSSLNLILFRRKLYRSYTCSGARAREITTMITRQKYDKVNDRFILVRERTVKKYWGNFIGYALRADKIMKEVNGDDTIKRQIRNHWKILQQTIYRRITKGG
;
A
#
# COMPACT_ATOMS: atom_id res chain seq x y z
N SER A 1 30.63 -11.85 -21.81
CA SER A 1 31.31 -11.03 -20.79
C SER A 1 32.68 -11.65 -20.54
N GLN A 2 33.77 -10.87 -20.64
CA GLN A 2 35.15 -11.33 -20.43
C GLN A 2 35.34 -12.01 -19.05
N HIS A 3 34.56 -11.62 -18.04
CA HIS A 3 34.62 -12.19 -16.69
C HIS A 3 34.13 -13.65 -16.61
N ARG A 4 33.25 -14.07 -17.53
CA ARG A 4 32.76 -15.46 -17.58
C ARG A 4 33.83 -16.46 -18.00
N LYS A 5 34.85 -16.01 -18.76
CA LYS A 5 36.01 -16.84 -19.12
C LYS A 5 36.93 -17.13 -17.93
N LYS A 6 36.82 -16.36 -16.84
CA LYS A 6 37.58 -16.52 -15.59
C LYS A 6 36.79 -17.23 -14.47
N GLY A 7 35.64 -17.84 -14.78
CA GLY A 7 34.81 -18.53 -13.78
C GLY A 7 33.98 -17.63 -12.85
N ILE A 8 33.97 -16.31 -13.08
CA ILE A 8 33.25 -15.35 -12.25
C ILE A 8 31.83 -15.14 -12.79
N TYR A 9 30.83 -15.63 -12.05
CA TYR A 9 29.40 -15.43 -12.34
C TYR A 9 28.85 -14.12 -11.76
N ALA A 10 29.60 -13.02 -11.91
CA ALA A 10 29.22 -11.69 -11.47
C ALA A 10 29.49 -10.66 -12.59
N TYR A 11 28.78 -9.53 -12.54
CA TYR A 11 29.03 -8.42 -13.48
C TYR A 11 30.37 -7.71 -13.21
N PHE A 12 30.97 -7.89 -12.03
CA PHE A 12 32.23 -7.26 -11.61
C PHE A 12 33.16 -8.31 -11.00
N GLU A 13 34.47 -8.23 -11.31
CA GLU A 13 35.49 -9.16 -10.79
C GLU A 13 35.80 -8.98 -9.30
N SER A 14 35.56 -7.78 -8.73
CA SER A 14 35.79 -7.50 -7.30
C SER A 14 34.93 -6.34 -6.80
N PRO A 15 34.75 -6.19 -5.45
CA PRO A 15 34.10 -5.02 -4.87
C PRO A 15 34.77 -3.70 -5.23
N LYS A 16 36.08 -3.70 -5.49
CA LYS A 16 36.85 -2.53 -5.93
C LYS A 16 36.47 -2.14 -7.36
N HIS A 17 36.41 -3.12 -8.27
CA HIS A 17 35.98 -2.93 -9.65
C HIS A 17 34.52 -2.42 -9.75
N PHE A 18 33.63 -2.89 -8.87
CA PHE A 18 32.27 -2.36 -8.76
C PHE A 18 32.25 -0.87 -8.34
N LYS A 19 33.06 -0.49 -7.33
CA LYS A 19 33.18 0.90 -6.88
C LYS A 19 33.76 1.82 -7.96
N GLU A 20 34.75 1.35 -8.71
CA GLU A 20 35.35 2.07 -9.84
C GLU A 20 34.33 2.26 -10.98
N ALA A 21 33.57 1.23 -11.34
CA ALA A 21 32.51 1.33 -12.35
C ALA A 21 31.37 2.29 -11.96
N ILE A 22 31.09 2.47 -10.66
CA ILE A 22 30.18 3.52 -10.16
C ILE A 22 30.82 4.90 -10.32
N LYS A 23 32.10 5.05 -9.96
CA LYS A 23 32.84 6.32 -10.03
C LYS A 23 33.01 6.82 -11.46
N GLU A 24 33.21 5.90 -12.40
CA GLU A 24 33.31 6.16 -13.85
C GLU A 24 31.95 6.36 -14.54
N GLY A 25 30.83 6.26 -13.80
CA GLY A 25 29.49 6.48 -14.35
C GLY A 25 28.95 5.36 -15.25
N LYS A 26 29.67 4.25 -15.40
CA LYS A 26 29.25 3.05 -16.17
C LYS A 26 28.02 2.38 -15.57
N ILE A 27 27.80 2.53 -14.26
CA ILE A 27 26.60 2.08 -13.55
C ILE A 27 25.88 3.30 -12.97
N ARG A 28 24.65 3.55 -13.44
CA ARG A 28 23.80 4.58 -12.87
C ARG A 28 23.09 4.04 -11.62
N ILE A 29 23.65 4.30 -10.44
CA ILE A 29 22.93 4.08 -9.19
C ILE A 29 21.92 5.20 -9.00
N TYR A 30 20.64 4.87 -9.13
CA TYR A 30 19.55 5.78 -8.78
C TYR A 30 19.53 5.96 -7.26
N LYS A 31 20.23 6.98 -6.76
CA LYS A 31 20.10 7.44 -5.38
C LYS A 31 18.76 8.15 -5.25
N ASN A 32 17.69 7.40 -5.05
CA ASN A 32 16.37 7.94 -4.71
C ASN A 32 16.32 8.42 -3.25
N GLN A 33 17.42 9.00 -2.77
CA GLN A 33 17.51 9.60 -1.44
C GLN A 33 17.02 11.03 -1.53
N LYS A 34 16.36 11.51 -0.47
CA LYS A 34 15.92 12.90 -0.42
C LYS A 34 17.13 13.79 -0.18
N LEU A 35 17.02 15.02 -0.64
CA LEU A 35 17.92 16.10 -0.23
C LEU A 35 17.21 16.85 0.90
N ASP A 36 17.94 17.11 1.98
CA ASP A 36 17.47 18.03 3.02
C ASP A 36 17.52 19.48 2.49
N ASN A 37 16.93 20.42 3.22
CA ASN A 37 16.89 21.86 2.91
C ASN A 37 18.28 22.50 2.70
N LYS A 38 19.35 21.81 3.12
CA LYS A 38 20.76 22.18 2.92
C LYS A 38 21.45 21.45 1.75
N ASN A 39 20.69 20.86 0.82
CA ASN A 39 21.16 20.04 -0.29
C ASN A 39 22.06 18.85 0.11
N LYS A 40 21.93 18.37 1.35
CA LYS A 40 22.62 17.16 1.82
C LYS A 40 21.75 15.95 1.59
N VAL A 41 22.36 14.88 1.08
CA VAL A 41 21.68 13.59 0.89
C VAL A 41 21.27 13.03 2.25
N CYS A 42 19.98 12.79 2.43
CA CYS A 42 19.40 12.32 3.67
C CYS A 42 18.47 11.12 3.43
N GLY A 43 18.37 10.28 4.46
CA GLY A 43 17.52 9.09 4.47
C GLY A 43 18.17 7.86 3.82
N ILE A 44 17.60 6.70 4.14
CA ILE A 44 18.03 5.41 3.59
C ILE A 44 17.53 5.32 2.14
N PRO A 45 18.34 4.81 1.18
CA PRO A 45 17.88 4.65 -0.19
C PRO A 45 16.59 3.83 -0.27
N GLN A 46 15.57 4.37 -0.95
CA GLN A 46 14.30 3.68 -1.13
C GLN A 46 14.45 2.57 -2.17
N GLY A 47 13.91 1.38 -1.86
CA GLY A 47 13.90 0.23 -2.76
C GLY A 47 15.00 -0.81 -2.51
N LEU A 48 15.89 -0.61 -1.52
CA LEU A 48 16.77 -1.68 -1.05
C LEU A 48 15.99 -2.61 -0.11
N ALA A 49 16.22 -3.92 -0.23
CA ALA A 49 15.58 -4.92 0.61
C ALA A 49 15.84 -4.68 2.12
N ILE A 50 17.00 -4.12 2.47
CA ILE A 50 17.40 -3.86 3.85
C ILE A 50 16.80 -2.57 4.46
N SER A 51 16.26 -1.66 3.63
CA SER A 51 15.84 -0.33 4.10
C SER A 51 14.73 -0.39 5.16
N ALA A 52 13.80 -1.33 5.02
CA ALA A 52 12.71 -1.53 5.99
C ALA A 52 13.23 -1.98 7.37
N MET A 53 14.25 -2.84 7.39
CA MET A 53 14.88 -3.30 8.63
C MET A 53 15.59 -2.15 9.34
N LEU A 54 16.38 -1.37 8.59
CA LEU A 54 17.11 -0.24 9.14
C LEU A 54 16.19 0.85 9.68
N ALA A 55 15.06 1.14 9.00
CA ALA A 55 14.06 2.07 9.50
C ALA A 55 13.43 1.60 10.82
N ASN A 56 13.15 0.30 10.95
CA ASN A 56 12.62 -0.25 12.21
C ASN A 56 13.64 -0.20 13.35
N LEU A 57 14.91 -0.53 13.06
CA LEU A 57 15.99 -0.46 14.05
C LEU A 57 16.23 0.97 14.52
N TYR A 58 16.14 1.94 13.61
CA TYR A 58 16.34 3.36 13.91
C TYR A 58 15.34 3.89 14.96
N LEU A 59 14.09 3.42 14.90
CA LEU A 59 13.02 3.82 15.82
C LEU A 59 12.94 2.95 17.09
N LEU A 60 13.79 1.92 17.25
CA LEU A 60 13.67 0.96 18.36
C LEU A 60 13.78 1.64 19.74
N ASN A 61 14.71 2.57 19.91
CA ASN A 61 14.87 3.30 21.17
C ASN A 61 13.69 4.25 21.44
N PHE A 62 13.09 4.81 20.39
CA PHE A 62 11.87 5.59 20.50
C PHE A 62 10.71 4.70 20.95
N ASP A 63 10.51 3.56 20.28
CA ASP A 63 9.45 2.60 20.61
C ASP A 63 9.53 2.14 22.07
N ARG A 64 10.75 1.85 22.56
CA ARG A 64 11.00 1.42 23.95
C ARG A 64 10.53 2.49 24.95
N LYS A 65 10.92 3.74 24.75
CA LYS A 65 10.54 4.84 25.66
C LYS A 65 9.04 5.13 25.64
N ILE A 66 8.44 5.13 24.45
CA ILE A 66 6.99 5.29 24.33
C ILE A 66 6.28 4.14 25.05
N TYR A 67 6.74 2.90 24.90
CA TYR A 67 6.19 1.77 25.63
C TYR A 67 6.28 1.91 27.15
N GLU A 68 7.46 2.28 27.67
CA GLU A 68 7.68 2.48 29.11
C GLU A 68 6.77 3.57 29.70
N ILE A 69 6.56 4.68 28.98
CA ILE A 69 5.76 5.79 29.52
C ILE A 69 4.27 5.60 29.22
N VAL A 70 3.91 5.36 27.95
CA VAL A 70 2.50 5.25 27.54
C VAL A 70 1.89 3.97 28.08
N VAL A 71 2.51 2.82 27.82
CA VAL A 71 1.89 1.52 28.14
C VAL A 71 2.07 1.16 29.60
N LYS A 72 3.29 1.28 30.15
CA LYS A 72 3.54 0.87 31.55
C LYS A 72 3.10 1.90 32.58
N LYS A 73 3.34 3.21 32.34
CA LYS A 73 3.03 4.26 33.33
C LYS A 73 1.63 4.85 33.19
N PHE A 74 1.13 5.03 31.97
CA PHE A 74 -0.18 5.67 31.73
C PHE A 74 -1.31 4.70 31.43
N ASP A 75 -1.05 3.39 31.41
CA ASP A 75 -2.01 2.36 31.00
C ASP A 75 -2.63 2.66 29.62
N GLY A 76 -1.81 3.21 28.73
CA GLY A 76 -2.17 3.55 27.36
C GLY A 76 -1.87 2.42 26.38
N PHE A 77 -2.26 2.64 25.13
CA PHE A 77 -1.99 1.72 24.04
C PHE A 77 -1.08 2.34 22.99
N TYR A 78 -0.11 1.55 22.53
CA TYR A 78 0.86 1.97 21.51
C TYR A 78 0.99 0.93 20.40
N ARG A 79 1.00 1.39 19.15
CA ARG A 79 1.23 0.55 17.97
C ARG A 79 1.97 1.34 16.89
N ARG A 80 2.96 0.71 16.25
CA ARG A 80 3.66 1.26 15.08
C ARG A 80 3.64 0.28 13.92
N TYR A 81 3.39 0.79 12.71
CA TYR A 81 3.52 0.05 11.46
C TYR A 81 4.40 0.84 10.49
N SER A 82 5.68 0.47 10.40
CA SER A 82 6.72 1.28 9.74
C SER A 82 6.71 2.71 10.29
N ASP A 83 6.17 3.66 9.52
CA ASP A 83 6.17 5.09 9.84
C ASP A 83 4.85 5.53 10.48
N ASP A 84 3.80 4.71 10.38
CA ASP A 84 2.47 5.01 10.91
C ASP A 84 2.39 4.62 12.40
N ILE A 85 2.30 5.63 13.27
CA ILE A 85 2.25 5.48 14.72
C ILE A 85 0.83 5.77 15.24
N VAL A 86 0.36 4.95 16.17
CA VAL A 86 -0.88 5.15 16.92
C VAL A 86 -0.58 5.08 18.40
N ILE A 87 -1.05 6.10 19.12
CA ILE A 87 -1.01 6.17 20.57
C ILE A 87 -2.42 6.48 21.07
N VAL A 88 -2.90 5.71 22.04
CA VAL A 88 -4.18 5.94 22.72
C VAL A 88 -3.89 6.12 24.19
N VAL A 89 -4.34 7.23 24.76
CA VAL A 89 -4.16 7.57 26.18
C VAL A 89 -5.38 8.30 26.69
N ASN A 90 -5.49 8.35 28.02
CA ASN A 90 -6.45 9.22 28.68
C ASN A 90 -6.18 10.68 28.33
N GLU A 91 -7.25 11.47 28.19
CA GLU A 91 -7.19 12.87 27.76
C GLU A 91 -6.27 13.73 28.66
N SER A 92 -6.25 13.44 29.96
CA SER A 92 -5.39 14.12 30.94
C SER A 92 -3.89 14.00 30.64
N LYS A 93 -3.48 12.95 29.93
CA LYS A 93 -2.08 12.66 29.58
C LYS A 93 -1.71 13.06 28.16
N ARG A 94 -2.66 13.54 27.35
CA ARG A 94 -2.44 13.91 25.94
C ARG A 94 -1.24 14.85 25.76
N LYS A 95 -1.24 15.99 26.45
CA LYS A 95 -0.18 17.01 26.30
C LYS A 95 1.21 16.47 26.70
N GLU A 96 1.27 15.67 27.76
CA GLU A 96 2.51 15.03 28.24
C GLU A 96 3.08 14.08 27.18
N VAL A 97 2.20 13.30 26.54
CA VAL A 97 2.59 12.37 25.46
C VAL A 97 2.98 13.10 24.19
N GLU A 98 2.27 14.17 23.81
CA GLU A 98 2.64 14.99 22.64
C GLU A 98 4.05 15.58 22.79
N LEU A 99 4.37 16.12 23.96
CA LEU A 99 5.70 16.63 24.28
C LEU A 99 6.76 15.52 24.29
N LEU A 100 6.44 14.36 24.86
CA LEU A 100 7.34 13.20 24.84
C LEU A 100 7.69 12.78 23.42
N VAL A 101 6.67 12.60 22.56
CA VAL A 101 6.86 12.17 21.17
C VAL A 101 7.69 13.19 20.39
N ASP A 102 7.40 14.48 20.51
CA ASP A 102 8.17 15.53 19.85
C ASP A 102 9.62 15.57 20.33
N SER A 103 9.86 15.42 21.64
CA SER A 103 11.20 15.42 22.22
C SER A 103 12.05 14.22 21.75
N GLU A 104 11.47 13.03 21.67
CA GLU A 104 12.19 11.82 21.27
C GLU A 104 12.44 11.79 19.75
N LEU A 105 11.52 12.31 18.94
CA LEU A 105 11.74 12.43 17.50
C LEU A 105 12.77 13.51 17.16
N LYS A 106 12.83 14.60 17.93
CA LYS A 106 13.91 15.61 17.83
C LYS A 106 15.29 15.00 18.12
N LYS A 107 15.42 14.13 19.13
CA LYS A 107 16.67 13.39 19.41
C LYS A 107 17.11 12.55 18.21
N LEU A 108 16.15 11.97 17.51
CA LEU A 108 16.35 11.20 16.28
C LEU A 108 16.45 12.07 15.02
N ARG A 109 16.47 13.41 15.13
CA ARG A 109 16.52 14.32 13.98
C ARG A 109 15.41 14.04 12.94
N LEU A 110 14.26 13.55 13.40
CA LEU A 110 13.08 13.31 12.57
C LEU A 110 12.09 14.46 12.77
N GLN A 111 11.38 14.81 11.70
CA GLN A 111 10.33 15.83 11.73
C GLN A 111 8.96 15.17 11.50
N ILE A 112 8.01 15.45 12.39
CA ILE A 112 6.62 15.04 12.21
C ILE A 112 5.96 15.96 11.18
N SER A 113 5.22 15.35 10.25
CA SER A 113 4.33 16.10 9.36
C SER A 113 3.08 16.49 10.14
N LYS A 114 3.07 17.71 10.71
CA LYS A 114 1.94 18.24 11.50
C LYS A 114 0.61 18.13 10.76
N ASP A 115 0.60 18.34 9.45
CA ASP A 115 -0.59 18.24 8.60
C ASP A 115 -1.21 16.84 8.52
N LYS A 116 -0.41 15.80 8.81
CA LYS A 116 -0.84 14.40 8.77
C LYS A 116 -1.17 13.86 10.15
N THR A 117 -0.72 14.51 11.21
CA THR A 117 -1.05 14.11 12.57
C THR A 117 -2.53 14.33 12.80
N GLU A 118 -3.26 13.26 13.11
CA GLU A 118 -4.68 13.31 13.43
C GLU A 118 -4.87 13.05 14.92
N ILE A 119 -5.49 14.01 15.62
CA ILE A 119 -5.85 13.83 17.03
C ILE A 119 -7.35 13.57 17.10
N CYS A 120 -7.71 12.38 17.56
CA CYS A 120 -9.09 11.95 17.73
C CYS A 120 -9.42 11.83 19.21
N ARG A 121 -10.56 12.38 19.62
CA ARG A 121 -11.09 12.27 20.97
C ARG A 121 -12.30 11.34 20.96
N PHE A 122 -12.31 10.38 21.86
CA PHE A 122 -13.40 9.42 22.02
C PHE A 122 -14.13 9.72 23.32
N LYS A 123 -15.43 10.01 23.23
CA LYS A 123 -16.29 10.29 24.39
C LYS A 123 -17.44 9.29 24.41
N LYS A 124 -17.79 8.79 25.59
CA LYS A 124 -19.04 8.03 25.79
C LYS A 124 -20.19 9.04 25.91
N GLN A 125 -21.16 8.97 25.02
CA GLN A 125 -22.45 9.65 25.15
C GLN A 125 -23.52 8.63 25.57
N ASN A 126 -24.40 9.04 26.48
CA ASN A 126 -25.57 8.28 26.92
C ASN A 126 -25.26 6.81 27.29
N GLY A 127 -24.20 6.60 28.07
CA GLY A 127 -23.87 5.30 28.68
C GLY A 127 -23.23 4.24 27.78
N SER A 128 -23.54 4.20 26.47
CA SER A 128 -23.09 3.10 25.58
C SER A 128 -22.45 3.55 24.27
N ARG A 129 -22.77 4.74 23.75
CA ARG A 129 -22.32 5.16 22.43
C ARG A 129 -21.00 5.93 22.51
N ILE A 130 -19.95 5.37 21.93
CA ILE A 130 -18.68 6.09 21.75
C ILE A 130 -18.82 6.99 20.51
N VAL A 131 -18.55 8.27 20.69
CA VAL A 131 -18.49 9.26 19.62
C VAL A 131 -17.03 9.65 19.40
N CYS A 132 -16.60 9.60 18.13
CA CYS A 132 -15.30 10.10 17.71
C CYS A 132 -15.41 11.55 17.21
N THR A 133 -14.66 12.46 17.84
CA THR A 133 -14.45 13.83 17.34
C THR A 133 -12.98 14.00 16.95
N LYS A 134 -12.72 14.87 15.97
CA LYS A 134 -11.35 15.20 15.57
C LYS A 134 -11.02 16.61 16.01
N LEU A 135 -9.87 16.78 16.65
CA LEU A 135 -9.36 18.08 17.03
C LEU A 135 -8.63 18.69 15.84
N CYS A 136 -9.07 19.89 15.43
CA CYS A 136 -8.46 20.67 14.37
C CYS A 136 -8.01 22.01 14.96
N GLN A 137 -6.82 22.47 14.59
CA GLN A 137 -6.40 23.83 14.90
C GLN A 137 -6.89 24.77 13.80
N ILE A 138 -7.68 25.78 14.18
CA ILE A 138 -8.12 26.86 13.30
C ILE A 138 -7.74 28.17 14.00
N LYS A 139 -6.86 28.98 13.40
CA LYS A 139 -6.47 30.30 13.93
C LYS A 139 -6.16 30.27 15.45
N ASP A 140 -5.27 29.37 15.85
CA ASP A 140 -4.81 29.15 17.23
C ASP A 140 -5.88 28.69 18.26
N THR A 141 -7.09 28.37 17.81
CA THR A 141 -8.12 27.72 18.65
C THR A 141 -8.32 26.25 18.26
N GLU A 142 -8.42 25.38 19.27
CA GLU A 142 -8.76 23.96 19.08
C GLU A 142 -10.26 23.82 18.88
N VAL A 143 -10.68 23.43 17.67
CA VAL A 143 -12.07 23.18 17.32
C VAL A 143 -12.30 21.68 17.19
N GLU A 144 -13.31 21.16 17.89
CA GLU A 144 -13.76 19.78 17.73
C GLU A 144 -14.68 19.67 16.51
N LYS A 145 -14.26 18.89 15.52
CA LYS A 145 -15.12 18.48 14.40
C LYS A 145 -15.87 17.21 14.77
N ASN A 146 -17.19 17.34 14.84
CA ASN A 146 -18.11 16.21 15.01
C ASN A 146 -18.15 15.33 13.74
N ASN A 147 -18.54 14.06 13.90
CA ASN A 147 -18.62 13.06 12.84
C ASN A 147 -17.29 12.80 12.12
N ALA A 148 -16.20 12.79 12.87
CA ALA A 148 -14.91 12.36 12.34
C ALA A 148 -14.70 10.86 12.59
N ALA A 149 -13.84 10.24 11.79
CA ALA A 149 -13.42 8.86 11.99
C ALA A 149 -11.91 8.79 12.16
N PHE A 150 -11.47 8.00 13.13
CA PHE A 150 -10.08 7.65 13.32
C PHE A 150 -9.58 6.78 12.17
N ARG A 151 -8.42 7.09 11.62
CA ARG A 151 -7.88 6.40 10.43
C ARG A 151 -6.59 5.67 10.77
N TYR A 152 -6.54 4.39 10.40
CA TYR A 152 -5.31 3.61 10.54
C TYR A 152 -5.25 2.47 9.53
N LEU A 153 -4.12 2.28 8.85
CA LEU A 153 -3.85 1.19 7.90
C LEU A 153 -4.95 0.94 6.84
N GLY A 154 -5.62 2.01 6.42
CA GLY A 154 -6.67 1.94 5.40
C GLY A 154 -8.06 1.56 5.93
N PHE A 155 -8.25 1.59 7.24
CA PHE A 155 -9.54 1.52 7.92
C PHE A 155 -9.92 2.86 8.52
N GLU A 156 -11.23 3.06 8.73
CA GLU A 156 -11.84 4.20 9.39
C GLU A 156 -12.72 3.68 10.53
N PHE A 157 -12.59 4.25 11.72
CA PHE A 157 -13.39 3.93 12.90
C PHE A 157 -14.12 5.17 13.41
N ASP A 158 -15.44 5.16 13.40
CA ASP A 158 -16.28 6.31 13.78
C ASP A 158 -16.66 6.32 15.28
N GLY A 159 -16.17 5.36 16.06
CA GLY A 159 -16.54 5.15 17.46
C GLY A 159 -17.48 3.94 17.65
N GLN A 160 -18.19 3.52 16.61
CA GLN A 160 -19.07 2.35 16.67
C GLN A 160 -18.71 1.28 15.64
N LYS A 161 -18.33 1.70 14.43
CA LYS A 161 -18.12 0.83 13.29
C LYS A 161 -16.77 1.06 12.65
N VAL A 162 -16.15 -0.05 12.26
CA VAL A 162 -14.95 -0.10 11.44
C VAL A 162 -15.35 -0.28 9.98
N CYS A 163 -14.94 0.67 9.16
CA CYS A 163 -15.15 0.73 7.73
C CYS A 163 -13.82 0.69 6.98
N LEU A 164 -13.84 0.29 5.70
CA LEU A 164 -12.73 0.55 4.79
C LEU A 164 -12.65 2.03 4.47
N HIS A 165 -11.43 2.57 4.45
CA HIS A 165 -11.19 3.96 4.11
C HIS A 165 -11.75 4.30 2.72
N SER A 166 -12.59 5.32 2.66
CA SER A 166 -13.24 5.79 1.43
C SER A 166 -12.28 5.99 0.26
N LYS A 167 -11.05 6.48 0.51
CA LYS A 167 -10.01 6.65 -0.52
C LYS A 167 -9.59 5.32 -1.16
N ASN A 168 -9.55 4.22 -0.40
CA ASN A 168 -9.19 2.90 -0.90
C ASN A 168 -10.29 2.35 -1.82
N ILE A 169 -11.55 2.53 -1.43
CA ILE A 169 -12.72 2.16 -2.24
C ILE A 169 -12.75 2.97 -3.54
N SER A 170 -12.54 4.28 -3.47
CA SER A 170 -12.46 5.16 -4.63
C SER A 170 -11.31 4.78 -5.58
N LYS A 171 -10.12 4.47 -5.04
CA LYS A 171 -8.99 3.95 -5.84
C LYS A 171 -9.35 2.64 -6.52
N PHE A 172 -10.03 1.72 -5.84
CA PHE A 172 -10.49 0.46 -6.41
C PHE A 172 -11.42 0.68 -7.61
N TYR A 173 -12.47 1.49 -7.47
CA TYR A 173 -13.40 1.80 -8.56
C TYR A 173 -12.74 2.57 -9.70
N ARG A 174 -11.82 3.49 -9.41
CA ARG A 174 -11.06 4.21 -10.45
C ARG A 174 -10.20 3.25 -11.28
N ARG A 175 -9.50 2.31 -10.62
CA ARG A 175 -8.72 1.27 -11.30
C ARG A 175 -9.62 0.36 -12.14
N MET A 176 -10.80 0.00 -11.64
CA MET A 176 -11.79 -0.78 -12.38
C MET A 176 -12.21 -0.07 -13.67
N LYS A 177 -12.66 1.19 -13.57
CA LYS A 177 -13.08 1.99 -14.73
C LYS A 177 -11.95 2.16 -15.74
N TYR A 178 -10.74 2.42 -15.26
CA TYR A 178 -9.56 2.54 -16.12
C TYR A 178 -9.23 1.23 -16.84
N ALA A 179 -9.26 0.10 -16.13
CA ALA A 179 -9.00 -1.21 -16.74
C ALA A 179 -10.02 -1.59 -17.83
N VAL A 180 -11.30 -1.25 -17.64
CA VAL A 180 -12.33 -1.41 -18.69
C VAL A 180 -12.02 -0.48 -19.86
N LYS A 181 -11.75 0.81 -19.60
CA LYS A 181 -11.43 1.81 -20.63
C LYS A 181 -10.23 1.38 -21.49
N THR A 182 -9.13 0.94 -20.88
CA THR A 182 -7.93 0.49 -21.60
C THR A 182 -8.21 -0.74 -22.45
N LYS A 183 -9.08 -1.65 -22.00
CA LYS A 183 -9.47 -2.82 -22.79
C LYS A 183 -10.36 -2.46 -23.98
N ALA A 184 -11.34 -1.58 -23.77
CA ALA A 184 -12.21 -1.08 -24.83
C ALA A 184 -11.40 -0.38 -25.94
N ARG A 185 -10.51 0.54 -25.57
CA ARG A 185 -9.62 1.23 -26.53
C ARG A 185 -8.75 0.31 -27.38
N ARG A 186 -8.31 -0.82 -26.79
CA ARG A 186 -7.52 -1.81 -27.55
C ARG A 186 -8.36 -2.57 -28.56
N ILE A 187 -9.67 -2.69 -28.32
CA ILE A 187 -10.59 -3.33 -29.24
C ILE A 187 -10.93 -2.37 -30.37
N GLU A 188 -11.28 -1.12 -30.03
CA GLU A 188 -11.51 -0.01 -30.96
C GLU A 188 -10.32 0.11 -31.95
N ALA A 189 -9.09 0.20 -31.44
CA ALA A 189 -7.89 0.32 -32.28
C ALA A 189 -7.57 -0.91 -33.16
N VAL A 190 -8.14 -2.08 -32.87
CA VAL A 190 -8.00 -3.27 -33.74
C VAL A 190 -9.13 -3.31 -34.75
N GLN A 191 -10.36 -2.92 -34.38
CA GLN A 191 -11.49 -2.79 -35.30
C GLN A 191 -11.23 -1.74 -36.38
N GLU A 192 -10.63 -0.60 -36.03
CA GLU A 192 -10.18 0.42 -37.00
C GLU A 192 -9.21 -0.14 -38.05
N LYS A 193 -8.43 -1.17 -37.71
CA LYS A 193 -7.48 -1.82 -38.63
C LYS A 193 -8.07 -3.01 -39.37
N GLN A 194 -9.12 -3.62 -38.85
CA GLN A 194 -9.77 -4.83 -39.36
C GLN A 194 -11.28 -4.70 -39.19
N SER A 195 -11.91 -3.97 -40.12
CA SER A 195 -13.32 -3.57 -40.07
C SER A 195 -14.33 -4.72 -40.02
N SER A 196 -13.92 -5.95 -40.36
CA SER A 196 -14.77 -7.14 -40.40
C SER A 196 -14.84 -7.95 -39.10
N LEU A 197 -14.09 -7.55 -38.05
CA LEU A 197 -14.02 -8.33 -36.80
C LEU A 197 -14.94 -7.78 -35.70
N ASN A 198 -15.97 -8.57 -35.36
CA ASN A 198 -16.73 -8.41 -34.12
C ASN A 198 -15.90 -8.86 -32.92
N LEU A 199 -15.03 -7.97 -32.43
CA LEU A 199 -14.13 -8.26 -31.31
C LEU A 199 -14.84 -8.18 -29.96
N ILE A 200 -14.78 -9.29 -29.22
CA ILE A 200 -15.40 -9.39 -27.90
C ILE A 200 -14.44 -8.87 -26.82
N LEU A 201 -14.99 -8.08 -25.89
CA LEU A 201 -14.24 -7.66 -24.71
C LEU A 201 -13.92 -8.86 -23.80
N PHE A 202 -12.65 -9.28 -23.78
CA PHE A 202 -12.19 -10.37 -22.89
C PHE A 202 -12.31 -9.99 -21.41
N ARG A 203 -13.31 -10.58 -20.74
CA ARG A 203 -13.71 -10.24 -19.36
C ARG A 203 -12.95 -10.99 -18.27
N ARG A 204 -12.30 -12.12 -18.57
CA ARG A 204 -11.64 -13.01 -17.57
C ARG A 204 -10.73 -12.25 -16.60
N LYS A 205 -9.86 -11.36 -17.11
CA LYS A 205 -8.94 -10.56 -16.27
C LYS A 205 -9.68 -9.51 -15.43
N LEU A 206 -10.76 -8.93 -15.97
CA LEU A 206 -11.60 -7.97 -15.24
C LEU A 206 -12.32 -8.66 -14.09
N TYR A 207 -12.99 -9.78 -14.36
CA TYR A 207 -13.69 -10.56 -13.34
C TYR A 207 -12.73 -11.03 -12.25
N ARG A 208 -11.58 -11.59 -12.62
CA ARG A 208 -10.54 -11.93 -11.63
C ARG A 208 -10.11 -10.74 -10.77
N SER A 209 -9.98 -9.55 -11.33
CA SER A 209 -9.44 -8.39 -10.58
C SER A 209 -10.50 -7.65 -9.75
N TYR A 210 -11.77 -7.72 -10.15
CA TYR A 210 -12.81 -6.80 -9.67
C TYR A 210 -14.08 -7.47 -9.14
N THR A 211 -14.14 -8.81 -9.10
CA THR A 211 -15.32 -9.56 -8.63
C THR A 211 -14.95 -10.67 -7.66
N CYS A 212 -15.95 -11.31 -7.05
CA CYS A 212 -15.75 -12.45 -6.14
C CYS A 212 -15.00 -13.62 -6.80
N SER A 213 -15.04 -13.77 -8.14
CA SER A 213 -14.36 -14.84 -8.90
C SER A 213 -12.84 -14.84 -8.74
N GLY A 214 -12.25 -13.74 -8.29
CA GLY A 214 -10.82 -13.64 -7.96
C GLY A 214 -10.54 -13.25 -6.52
N ALA A 215 -11.49 -13.44 -5.60
CA ALA A 215 -11.32 -13.13 -4.19
C ALA A 215 -10.35 -14.10 -3.48
N ARG A 216 -10.38 -15.38 -3.87
CA ARG A 216 -9.58 -16.44 -3.24
C ARG A 216 -8.15 -16.47 -3.78
N ALA A 217 -7.22 -16.71 -2.87
CA ALA A 217 -5.86 -17.03 -3.23
C ALA A 217 -5.81 -18.42 -3.89
N ARG A 218 -4.96 -18.58 -4.91
CA ARG A 218 -4.76 -19.85 -5.62
C ARG A 218 -3.46 -19.82 -6.39
N GLU A 219 -3.01 -20.98 -6.82
CA GLU A 219 -1.93 -21.10 -7.76
C GLU A 219 -2.44 -20.95 -9.19
N ILE A 220 -1.67 -20.25 -10.03
CA ILE A 220 -1.97 -20.08 -11.44
C ILE A 220 -0.75 -20.53 -12.22
N THR A 221 -0.91 -21.63 -12.95
CA THR A 221 0.08 -22.08 -13.92
C THR A 221 0.07 -21.13 -15.12
N THR A 222 1.24 -20.63 -15.47
CA THR A 222 1.45 -19.73 -16.60
C THR A 222 2.61 -20.25 -17.43
N MET A 223 2.47 -20.20 -18.76
CA MET A 223 3.59 -20.44 -19.65
C MET A 223 4.46 -19.19 -19.70
N ILE A 224 5.76 -19.35 -19.42
CA ILE A 224 6.75 -18.29 -19.56
C ILE A 224 7.83 -18.73 -20.54
N THR A 225 8.36 -17.77 -21.29
CA THR A 225 9.54 -17.99 -22.12
C THR A 225 10.74 -17.46 -21.34
N ARG A 226 11.73 -18.31 -21.09
CA ARG A 226 13.00 -17.93 -20.47
C ARG A 226 14.15 -18.25 -21.41
N GLN A 227 15.18 -17.41 -21.41
CA GLN A 227 16.46 -17.78 -22.01
C GLN A 227 17.16 -18.77 -21.07
N LYS A 228 17.48 -19.95 -21.61
CA LYS A 228 18.37 -20.92 -20.97
C LYS A 228 19.62 -21.06 -21.79
N TYR A 229 20.75 -21.22 -21.11
CA TYR A 229 22.02 -21.48 -21.77
C TYR A 229 22.11 -22.98 -22.07
N ASP A 230 22.22 -23.29 -23.35
CA ASP A 230 22.45 -24.64 -23.85
C ASP A 230 23.96 -24.89 -23.88
N LYS A 231 24.43 -25.73 -22.96
CA LYS A 231 25.85 -26.09 -22.82
C LYS A 231 26.37 -26.89 -24.02
N VAL A 232 25.50 -27.63 -24.72
CA VAL A 232 25.89 -28.52 -25.82
C VAL A 232 26.21 -27.71 -27.08
N ASN A 233 25.40 -26.68 -27.34
CA ASN A 233 25.51 -25.85 -28.53
C ASN A 233 26.13 -24.47 -28.26
N ASP A 234 26.69 -24.25 -27.07
CA ASP A 234 27.26 -22.98 -26.58
C ASP A 234 26.43 -21.73 -26.94
N ARG A 235 25.10 -21.81 -26.74
CA ARG A 235 24.17 -20.73 -27.13
C ARG A 235 23.01 -20.57 -26.18
N PHE A 236 22.39 -19.38 -26.18
CA PHE A 236 21.15 -19.16 -25.45
C PHE A 236 19.95 -19.55 -26.31
N ILE A 237 19.11 -20.43 -25.77
CA ILE A 237 17.85 -20.83 -26.39
C ILE A 237 16.66 -20.30 -25.58
N LEU A 238 15.58 -19.98 -26.27
CA LEU A 238 14.31 -19.61 -25.65
C LEU A 238 13.51 -20.87 -25.35
N VAL A 239 13.33 -21.18 -24.07
CA VAL A 239 12.55 -22.34 -23.62
C VAL A 239 11.22 -21.85 -23.07
N ARG A 240 10.13 -22.45 -23.57
CA ARG A 240 8.79 -22.29 -22.99
C ARG A 240 8.61 -23.30 -21.87
N GLU A 241 8.44 -22.82 -20.65
CA GLU A 241 8.23 -23.67 -19.48
C GLU A 241 7.00 -23.23 -18.67
N ARG A 242 6.41 -24.20 -17.95
CA ARG A 242 5.32 -23.94 -17.03
C ARG A 242 5.90 -23.41 -15.72
N THR A 243 5.46 -22.23 -15.30
CA THR A 243 5.72 -21.72 -13.96
C THR A 243 4.43 -21.66 -13.16
N VAL A 244 4.50 -22.04 -11.90
CA VAL A 244 3.41 -21.82 -10.95
C VAL A 244 3.61 -20.46 -10.30
N LYS A 245 2.57 -19.62 -10.31
CA LYS A 245 2.60 -18.32 -9.62
C LYS A 245 1.46 -18.24 -8.61
N LYS A 246 1.81 -17.85 -7.38
CA LYS A 246 0.83 -17.56 -6.34
C LYS A 246 0.03 -16.30 -6.69
N TYR A 247 -1.29 -16.46 -6.78
CA TYR A 247 -2.25 -15.37 -6.87
C TYR A 247 -2.87 -15.15 -5.50
N TRP A 248 -2.71 -13.95 -4.95
CA TRP A 248 -3.07 -13.62 -3.56
C TRP A 248 -4.54 -13.23 -3.36
N GLY A 249 -5.34 -13.21 -4.42
CA GLY A 249 -6.70 -12.66 -4.40
C GLY A 249 -6.75 -11.20 -4.88
N ASN A 250 -7.92 -10.60 -4.76
CA ASN A 250 -8.17 -9.22 -5.15
C ASN A 250 -8.72 -8.37 -3.98
N PHE A 251 -9.03 -7.11 -4.25
CA PHE A 251 -9.55 -6.18 -3.25
C PHE A 251 -10.89 -6.62 -2.65
N ILE A 252 -11.76 -7.28 -3.42
CA ILE A 252 -13.02 -7.84 -2.90
C ILE A 252 -12.72 -8.93 -1.87
N GLY A 253 -11.79 -9.83 -2.18
CA GLY A 253 -11.35 -10.85 -1.22
C GLY A 253 -10.72 -10.26 0.05
N TYR A 254 -9.93 -9.20 -0.09
CA TYR A 254 -9.41 -8.43 1.05
C TYR A 254 -10.55 -7.85 1.91
N ALA A 255 -11.51 -7.17 1.29
CA ALA A 255 -12.64 -6.57 1.99
C ALA A 255 -13.52 -7.60 2.70
N LEU A 256 -13.79 -8.75 2.06
CA LEU A 256 -14.57 -9.84 2.68
C LEU A 256 -13.85 -10.48 3.89
N ARG A 257 -12.52 -10.61 3.83
CA ARG A 257 -11.73 -11.06 4.99
C ARG A 257 -11.75 -10.04 6.11
N ALA A 258 -11.61 -8.76 5.78
CA ALA A 258 -11.69 -7.68 6.75
C ALA A 258 -13.07 -7.62 7.42
N ASP A 259 -14.16 -7.77 6.66
CA ASP A 259 -15.52 -7.84 7.18
C ASP A 259 -15.69 -8.98 8.18
N LYS A 260 -15.15 -10.17 7.87
CA LYS A 260 -15.20 -11.33 8.79
C LYS A 260 -14.49 -11.04 10.12
N ILE A 261 -13.31 -10.40 10.08
CA ILE A 261 -12.54 -10.06 11.28
C ILE A 261 -13.24 -8.97 12.10
N MET A 262 -13.77 -7.95 11.43
CA MET A 262 -14.39 -6.80 12.08
C MET A 262 -15.85 -7.04 12.47
N LYS A 263 -16.40 -8.23 12.21
CA LYS A 263 -17.80 -8.55 12.49
C LYS A 263 -18.13 -8.52 13.97
N GLU A 264 -17.19 -8.92 14.82
CA GLU A 264 -17.31 -8.85 16.28
C GLU A 264 -17.47 -7.40 16.75
N VAL A 265 -16.66 -6.49 16.20
CA VAL A 265 -16.71 -5.06 16.53
C VAL A 265 -17.95 -4.38 15.94
N ASN A 266 -18.29 -4.71 14.69
CA ASN A 266 -19.36 -4.04 13.95
C ASN A 266 -20.76 -4.53 14.28
N GLY A 267 -20.90 -5.76 14.77
CA GLY A 267 -22.18 -6.46 14.94
C GLY A 267 -22.88 -6.84 13.62
N ASP A 268 -22.32 -6.47 12.47
CA ASP A 268 -22.93 -6.68 11.16
C ASP A 268 -21.91 -6.70 10.00
N ASP A 269 -22.40 -6.96 8.79
CA ASP A 269 -21.63 -6.99 7.53
C ASP A 269 -21.36 -5.56 6.97
N THR A 270 -20.90 -4.61 7.80
CA THR A 270 -20.65 -3.20 7.40
C THR A 270 -19.69 -3.08 6.21
N ILE A 271 -18.53 -3.73 6.27
CA ILE A 271 -17.49 -3.60 5.24
C ILE A 271 -17.94 -4.24 3.92
N LYS A 272 -18.59 -5.40 3.99
CA LYS A 272 -19.17 -6.08 2.83
C LYS A 272 -20.24 -5.22 2.16
N ARG A 273 -21.06 -4.49 2.93
CA ARG A 273 -22.04 -3.54 2.36
C ARG A 273 -21.37 -2.39 1.62
N GLN A 274 -20.20 -1.90 2.04
CA GLN A 274 -19.47 -0.84 1.31
C GLN A 274 -19.09 -1.26 -0.12
N ILE A 275 -18.82 -2.55 -0.34
CA ILE A 275 -18.41 -3.08 -1.65
C ILE A 275 -19.55 -3.73 -2.43
N ARG A 276 -20.78 -3.80 -1.92
CA ARG A 276 -21.89 -4.57 -2.53
C ARG A 276 -22.18 -4.21 -4.00
N ASN A 277 -21.98 -2.95 -4.35
CA ASN A 277 -22.26 -2.42 -5.69
C ASN A 277 -21.16 -2.71 -6.72
N HIS A 278 -20.08 -3.41 -6.34
CA HIS A 278 -18.92 -3.63 -7.23
C HIS A 278 -19.30 -4.31 -8.54
N TRP A 279 -20.16 -5.32 -8.50
CA TRP A 279 -20.62 -6.04 -9.69
C TRP A 279 -21.48 -5.17 -10.59
N LYS A 280 -22.50 -4.49 -10.02
CA LYS A 280 -23.37 -3.56 -10.75
C LYS A 280 -22.56 -2.48 -11.46
N ILE A 281 -21.62 -1.86 -10.75
CA ILE A 281 -20.77 -0.80 -11.31
C ILE A 281 -19.86 -1.34 -12.43
N LEU A 282 -19.29 -2.54 -12.26
CA LEU A 282 -18.48 -3.17 -13.31
C LEU A 282 -19.29 -3.42 -14.57
N GLN A 283 -20.47 -4.02 -14.46
CA GLN A 283 -21.33 -4.33 -15.61
C GLN A 283 -21.82 -3.07 -16.31
N GLN A 284 -22.26 -2.05 -15.56
CA GLN A 284 -22.63 -0.76 -16.13
C GLN A 284 -21.46 -0.09 -16.86
N THR A 285 -20.24 -0.21 -16.31
CA THR A 285 -19.05 0.37 -16.94
C THR A 285 -18.68 -0.37 -18.24
N ILE A 286 -18.82 -1.70 -18.27
CA ILE A 286 -18.61 -2.51 -19.47
C ILE A 286 -19.68 -2.17 -20.51
N TYR A 287 -20.96 -2.19 -20.13
CA TYR A 287 -22.09 -1.89 -21.00
C TYR A 287 -21.95 -0.53 -21.67
N ARG A 288 -21.74 0.54 -20.87
CA ARG A 288 -21.54 1.91 -21.39
C ARG A 288 -20.38 2.05 -22.36
N ARG A 289 -19.38 1.16 -22.30
CA ARG A 289 -18.21 1.20 -23.19
C ARG A 289 -18.43 0.38 -24.46
N ILE A 290 -19.26 -0.64 -24.40
CA ILE A 290 -19.66 -1.41 -25.57
C ILE A 290 -20.70 -0.63 -26.38
N THR A 291 -21.66 0.05 -25.71
CA THR A 291 -22.78 0.72 -26.39
C THR A 291 -22.48 2.14 -26.86
N LYS A 292 -21.53 2.85 -26.25
CA LYS A 292 -21.08 4.18 -26.71
C LYS A 292 -19.86 4.12 -27.65
N GLY A 293 -19.48 2.92 -28.09
CA GLY A 293 -18.38 2.68 -29.03
C GLY A 293 -18.88 2.16 -30.38
N GLY A 294 -20.16 2.36 -30.67
CA GLY A 294 -20.76 2.25 -32.00
C GLY A 294 -21.20 3.62 -32.47
#